data_AF-A0A3R6K6L5-F1
#
_entry.id   AF-A0A3R6K6L5-F1
#
_cell.length_a   1.000
_cell.length_b   1.000
_cell.length_c   1.000
_cell.angle_alpha   90.00
_cell.angle_beta   90.00
_cell.angle_gamma   90.00
#
_symmetry.space_group_name_H-M   'P 1'
#
loop_
_entity.id
_entity.type
_entity.pdbx_description
1 polymer ?
#
loop_
_entity_poly.entity_id
_entity_poly.type
_entity_poly.pdbx_seq_one_letter_code
_entity_poly.pdbx_strand_id
1 'polypeptide(L)'
;MNDNFNHMIKETGKSIYKISQESGIPYTTLNELVNEKKNINHTSAETVYKLCLYLKCDMSDILNDVIFLENGKGTYLGYHYQWKKADQGIELHITDNNKDLTLLTLKTMCTDLYDCYMKQVPEMMIENYDEEKREWEGLL
;
A
#
# COMPACT_ATOMS: atom_id res chain seq x y z
N MET A 1 -4.78 6.51 -11.54
CA MET A 1 -3.57 5.80 -11.02
C MET A 1 -2.50 6.77 -10.53
N ASN A 2 -2.48 8.05 -10.93
CA ASN A 2 -1.57 9.06 -10.38
C ASN A 2 -2.33 10.35 -10.01
N ASP A 3 -3.48 10.23 -9.33
CA ASP A 3 -4.44 11.34 -9.20
C ASP A 3 -3.85 12.55 -8.46
N ASN A 4 -3.10 12.31 -7.38
CA ASN A 4 -2.39 13.34 -6.61
C ASN A 4 -1.39 14.12 -7.48
N PHE A 5 -0.48 13.40 -8.14
CA PHE A 5 0.49 13.97 -9.08
C PHE A 5 -0.18 14.72 -10.24
N ASN A 6 -1.21 14.14 -10.86
CA ASN A 6 -1.91 14.74 -11.99
C ASN A 6 -2.64 16.02 -11.60
N HIS A 7 -3.17 16.09 -10.38
CA HIS A 7 -3.74 17.30 -9.82
C HIS A 7 -2.67 18.41 -9.72
N MET A 8 -1.54 18.13 -9.07
CA MET A 8 -0.45 19.10 -8.93
C MET A 8 0.11 19.59 -10.27
N ILE A 9 0.28 18.70 -11.24
CA ILE A 9 0.75 19.07 -12.59
C ILE A 9 -0.22 20.04 -13.26
N LYS A 10 -1.53 19.82 -13.13
CA LYS A 10 -2.56 20.70 -13.70
C LYS A 10 -2.52 22.10 -13.06
N GLU A 11 -2.28 22.19 -11.75
CA GLU A 11 -2.19 23.48 -11.03
C GLU A 11 -1.02 24.35 -11.52
N THR A 12 0.03 23.75 -12.08
CA THR A 12 1.13 24.53 -12.66
C THR A 12 0.70 25.37 -13.88
N GLY A 13 -0.38 24.99 -14.56
CA GLY A 13 -0.83 25.60 -15.82
C GLY A 13 0.16 25.47 -16.98
N LYS A 14 1.20 24.63 -16.86
CA LYS A 14 2.28 24.50 -17.83
C LYS A 14 2.14 23.24 -18.67
N SER A 15 2.65 23.30 -19.91
CA SER A 15 2.76 22.11 -20.74
C SER A 15 3.83 21.16 -20.21
N ILE A 16 3.66 19.86 -20.49
CA ILE A 16 4.64 18.83 -20.11
C ILE A 16 6.04 19.13 -20.67
N TYR A 17 6.11 19.73 -21.86
CA TYR A 17 7.37 20.19 -22.44
C TYR A 17 8.05 21.25 -21.58
N LYS A 18 7.30 22.26 -21.11
CA LYS A 18 7.84 23.31 -20.25
C LYS A 18 8.29 22.77 -18.90
N ILE A 19 7.51 21.86 -18.32
CA ILE A 19 7.87 21.17 -17.07
C ILE A 19 9.14 20.36 -17.25
N SER A 20 9.29 19.64 -18.36
CA SER A 20 10.50 18.88 -18.69
C SER A 20 11.75 19.77 -18.71
N GLN A 21 11.68 20.92 -19.37
CA GLN A 21 12.78 21.88 -19.47
C GLN A 21 13.17 22.46 -18.10
N GLU A 22 12.19 22.77 -17.24
CA GLU A 22 12.43 23.42 -15.95
C GLU A 22 12.84 22.44 -14.83
N SER A 23 12.30 21.22 -14.85
CA SER A 23 12.58 20.19 -13.84
C SER A 23 13.83 19.36 -14.16
N GLY A 24 14.30 19.39 -15.41
CA GLY A 24 15.36 18.49 -15.89
C GLY A 24 14.95 17.02 -15.98
N ILE A 25 13.64 16.74 -15.96
CA ILE A 25 13.08 15.40 -16.15
C ILE A 25 12.77 15.19 -17.63
N PRO A 26 13.13 14.04 -18.24
CA PRO A 26 12.81 13.77 -19.63
C PRO A 26 11.31 13.88 -19.93
N TYR A 27 10.97 14.50 -21.06
CA TYR A 27 9.58 14.66 -21.51
C TYR A 27 8.84 13.32 -21.57
N THR A 28 9.50 12.27 -22.07
CA THR A 28 8.94 10.92 -22.17
C THR A 28 8.50 10.40 -20.81
N THR A 29 9.34 10.56 -19.79
CA THR A 29 9.01 10.16 -18.40
C THR A 29 7.80 10.90 -17.87
N LEU A 30 7.76 12.24 -18.01
CA LEU A 30 6.61 13.02 -17.55
C LEU A 30 5.33 12.66 -18.32
N ASN A 31 5.43 12.44 -19.63
CA ASN A 31 4.30 12.07 -20.47
C ASN A 31 3.76 10.68 -20.11
N GLU A 32 4.62 9.73 -19.75
CA GLU A 32 4.19 8.41 -19.24
C GLU A 32 3.49 8.51 -17.89
N LEU A 33 3.97 9.37 -16.99
CA LEU A 33 3.35 9.58 -15.69
C LEU A 33 1.97 10.25 -15.81
N VAL A 34 1.87 11.31 -16.61
CA VAL A 34 0.60 12.05 -16.78
C VAL A 34 -0.47 11.24 -17.49
N ASN A 35 -0.07 10.46 -18.51
CA ASN A 35 -1.00 9.56 -19.21
C ASN A 35 -1.17 8.20 -18.50
N GLU A 36 -0.71 8.08 -17.25
CA GLU A 36 -0.85 6.90 -16.40
C GLU A 36 -0.31 5.60 -17.01
N LYS A 37 0.64 5.70 -17.95
CA LYS A 37 1.38 4.55 -18.48
C LYS A 37 2.38 4.01 -17.46
N LYS A 38 2.76 4.84 -16.49
CA LYS A 38 3.67 4.50 -15.39
C LYS A 38 3.10 4.99 -14.05
N ASN A 39 3.19 4.15 -13.02
CA ASN A 39 2.83 4.53 -11.66
C ASN A 39 3.98 5.35 -11.04
N ILE A 40 3.68 6.51 -10.45
CA ILE A 40 4.69 7.38 -9.85
C ILE A 40 5.48 6.67 -8.74
N ASN A 41 4.86 5.76 -7.98
CA ASN A 41 5.49 4.96 -6.93
C ASN A 41 6.57 4.01 -7.46
N HIS A 42 6.58 3.73 -8.77
CA HIS A 42 7.57 2.86 -9.44
C HIS A 42 8.60 3.67 -10.26
N THR A 43 8.68 4.97 -10.03
CA THR A 43 9.68 5.84 -10.67
C THR A 43 10.94 5.91 -9.83
N SER A 44 12.07 6.30 -10.44
CA SER A 44 13.29 6.46 -9.65
C SER A 44 13.11 7.52 -8.57
N ALA A 45 13.73 7.29 -7.40
CA ALA A 45 13.72 8.25 -6.31
C ALA A 45 14.24 9.63 -6.75
N GLU A 46 15.23 9.68 -7.65
CA GLU A 46 15.71 10.92 -8.25
C GLU A 46 14.60 11.68 -8.99
N THR A 47 13.75 10.99 -9.76
CA THR A 47 12.65 11.63 -10.50
C THR A 47 11.63 12.19 -9.53
N VAL A 48 11.25 11.41 -8.51
CA VAL A 48 10.31 11.85 -7.46
C VAL A 48 10.88 13.08 -6.74
N TYR A 49 12.15 13.06 -6.37
CA TYR A 49 12.81 14.18 -5.71
C TYR A 49 12.85 15.44 -6.58
N LYS A 50 13.16 15.33 -7.88
CA LYS A 50 13.08 16.46 -8.82
C LYS A 50 11.68 17.02 -8.95
N LEU A 51 10.65 16.16 -8.95
CA LEU A 51 9.26 16.59 -8.95
C LEU A 51 8.89 17.35 -7.67
N CYS A 52 9.27 16.84 -6.49
CA CYS A 52 9.06 17.53 -5.22
C CYS A 52 9.70 18.92 -5.20
N LEU A 53 10.96 19.04 -5.65
CA LEU A 53 11.65 20.33 -5.76
C LEU A 53 10.96 21.29 -6.74
N TYR A 54 10.51 20.78 -7.88
CA TYR A 54 9.83 21.60 -8.89
C TYR A 54 8.45 22.09 -8.42
N LEU A 55 7.68 21.20 -7.80
CA LEU A 55 6.31 21.45 -7.34
C LEU A 55 6.25 22.09 -5.94
N LYS A 56 7.37 22.14 -5.21
CA LYS A 56 7.46 22.63 -3.83
C LYS A 56 6.51 21.89 -2.88
N CYS A 57 6.56 20.56 -2.94
CA CYS A 57 5.76 19.65 -2.14
C CYS A 57 6.62 18.55 -1.53
N ASP A 58 6.05 17.82 -0.57
CA ASP A 58 6.66 16.63 -0.01
C ASP A 58 6.31 15.39 -0.85
N MET A 59 7.05 14.29 -0.68
CA MET A 59 6.80 13.06 -1.45
C MET A 59 5.38 12.51 -1.21
N SER A 60 4.87 12.63 0.01
CA SER A 60 3.51 12.21 0.38
C SER A 60 2.42 12.93 -0.41
N ASP A 61 2.70 14.13 -0.93
CA ASP A 61 1.70 14.92 -1.64
C ASP A 61 1.51 14.47 -3.10
N ILE A 62 2.49 13.78 -3.67
CA ILE A 62 2.48 13.37 -5.09
C ILE A 62 2.43 11.86 -5.30
N LEU A 63 2.89 11.08 -4.32
CA LEU A 63 2.83 9.62 -4.39
C LEU A 63 1.40 9.12 -4.21
N ASN A 64 1.14 7.93 -4.75
CA ASN A 64 -0.11 7.22 -4.51
C ASN A 64 -0.06 6.52 -3.16
N ASP A 65 -1.22 6.33 -2.55
CA ASP A 65 -1.36 5.53 -1.34
C ASP A 65 -0.73 4.14 -1.51
N VAL A 66 0.03 3.72 -0.51
CA VAL A 66 0.70 2.41 -0.46
C VAL A 66 0.13 1.60 0.69
N ILE A 67 -0.11 0.32 0.42
CA ILE A 67 -0.50 -0.64 1.44
C ILE A 67 0.77 -1.34 1.94
N PHE A 68 1.28 -0.89 3.09
CA PHE A 68 2.59 -1.27 3.65
C PHE A 68 2.80 -2.77 3.94
N LEU A 69 1.73 -3.57 3.97
CA LEU A 69 1.78 -5.00 4.33
C LEU A 69 1.24 -5.89 3.22
N GLU A 70 0.96 -5.36 2.02
CA GLU A 70 0.51 -6.19 0.91
C GLU A 70 1.54 -7.31 0.65
N ASN A 71 1.08 -8.57 0.69
CA ASN A 71 1.89 -9.79 0.60
C ASN A 71 2.73 -10.16 1.83
N GLY A 72 2.61 -9.43 2.95
CA GLY A 72 3.15 -9.85 4.23
C GLY A 72 2.52 -11.18 4.65
N LYS A 73 3.32 -12.18 5.04
CA LYS A 73 2.85 -13.53 5.35
C LYS A 73 3.70 -14.20 6.42
N GLY A 74 3.13 -15.21 7.07
CA GLY A 74 3.84 -15.99 8.06
C GLY A 74 3.09 -17.26 8.43
N THR A 75 3.61 -17.93 9.46
CA THR A 75 2.98 -19.10 10.07
C THR A 75 2.96 -18.90 11.58
N TYR A 76 1.82 -19.17 12.20
CA TYR A 76 1.67 -19.14 13.64
C TYR A 76 0.65 -20.19 14.10
N LEU A 77 0.97 -20.93 15.17
CA LEU A 77 0.17 -22.06 15.67
C LEU A 77 -0.25 -23.09 14.59
N GLY A 78 0.55 -23.24 13.52
CA GLY A 78 0.24 -24.13 12.40
C GLY A 78 -0.62 -23.51 11.29
N TYR A 79 -1.17 -22.30 11.50
CA TYR A 79 -1.91 -21.57 10.49
C TYR A 79 -0.98 -20.75 9.61
N HIS A 80 -1.16 -20.84 8.29
CA HIS A 80 -0.55 -19.90 7.34
C HIS A 80 -1.40 -18.65 7.25
N TYR A 81 -0.82 -17.48 7.46
CA TYR A 81 -1.51 -16.20 7.34
C TYR A 81 -0.89 -15.30 6.27
N GLN A 82 -1.72 -14.42 5.69
CA GLN A 82 -1.31 -13.46 4.68
C GLN A 82 -2.13 -12.17 4.78
N TRP A 83 -1.46 -11.04 4.65
CA TRP A 83 -2.05 -9.73 4.43
C TRP A 83 -2.35 -9.51 2.95
N LYS A 84 -3.61 -9.18 2.62
CA LYS A 84 -4.08 -8.96 1.25
C LYS A 84 -4.72 -7.58 1.12
N LYS A 85 -4.50 -6.95 -0.03
CA LYS A 85 -5.22 -5.73 -0.40
C LYS A 85 -6.71 -6.03 -0.59
N ALA A 86 -7.56 -5.16 -0.05
CA ALA A 86 -9.00 -5.18 -0.24
C ALA A 86 -9.52 -3.79 -0.65
N ASP A 87 -10.75 -3.72 -1.17
CA ASP A 87 -11.35 -2.46 -1.61
C ASP A 87 -11.46 -1.42 -0.48
N GLN A 88 -11.62 -1.88 0.77
CA GLN A 88 -11.74 -1.03 1.95
C GLN A 88 -10.48 -1.04 2.84
N GLY A 89 -9.30 -1.37 2.30
CA GLY A 89 -8.03 -1.30 3.02
C GLY A 89 -7.20 -2.57 2.88
N ILE A 90 -6.85 -3.20 4.00
CA ILE A 90 -6.06 -4.42 4.03
C ILE A 90 -6.69 -5.47 4.96
N GLU A 91 -6.63 -6.72 4.53
CA GLU A 91 -7.22 -7.86 5.24
C GLU A 91 -6.15 -8.84 5.69
N LEU A 92 -6.31 -9.37 6.90
CA LEU A 92 -5.56 -10.50 7.40
C LEU A 92 -6.33 -11.79 7.12
N HIS A 93 -5.73 -12.66 6.32
CA HIS A 93 -6.29 -13.96 5.97
C HIS A 93 -5.52 -15.08 6.65
N ILE A 94 -6.20 -16.17 6.97
CA ILE A 94 -5.59 -17.46 7.28
C ILE A 94 -6.09 -18.54 6.33
N THR A 95 -5.29 -19.59 6.15
CA THR A 95 -5.73 -20.84 5.52
C THR A 95 -6.00 -21.89 6.59
N ASP A 96 -7.25 -22.35 6.68
CA ASP A 96 -7.64 -23.49 7.51
C ASP A 96 -8.44 -24.50 6.68
N ASN A 97 -8.07 -25.78 6.72
CA ASN A 97 -8.75 -26.85 5.97
C ASN A 97 -8.97 -26.52 4.47
N ASN A 98 -7.94 -25.95 3.83
CA ASN A 98 -7.97 -25.45 2.43
C ASN A 98 -8.99 -24.34 2.16
N LYS A 99 -9.52 -23.69 3.20
CA LYS A 99 -10.38 -22.50 3.09
C LYS A 99 -9.59 -21.26 3.47
N ASP A 100 -9.75 -20.21 2.68
CA ASP A 100 -9.25 -18.87 2.98
C ASP A 100 -10.27 -18.14 3.85
N LEU A 101 -9.86 -17.72 5.04
CA LEU A 101 -10.72 -17.06 6.02
C LEU A 101 -10.14 -15.68 6.35
N THR A 102 -10.97 -14.65 6.33
CA THR A 102 -10.58 -13.30 6.77
C THR A 102 -10.79 -13.18 8.27
N LEU A 103 -9.73 -12.85 9.01
CA LEU A 103 -9.80 -12.63 10.46
C LEU A 103 -9.98 -11.15 10.82
N LEU A 104 -9.42 -10.24 10.01
CA LEU A 104 -9.41 -8.81 10.30
C LEU A 104 -9.40 -7.97 9.02
N THR A 105 -10.15 -6.87 9.01
CA THR A 105 -10.07 -5.83 7.98
C THR A 105 -9.66 -4.50 8.62
N LEU A 106 -8.56 -3.92 8.15
CA LEU A 106 -8.07 -2.61 8.57
C LEU A 106 -8.24 -1.59 7.45
N LYS A 107 -8.97 -0.50 7.74
CA LYS A 107 -9.17 0.60 6.78
C LYS A 107 -7.94 1.47 6.60
N THR A 108 -7.21 1.69 7.68
CA THR A 108 -6.01 2.50 7.72
C THR A 108 -4.97 1.81 8.60
N MET A 109 -3.69 2.08 8.33
CA MET A 109 -2.58 1.61 9.15
C MET A 109 -1.83 2.81 9.70
N CYS A 110 -1.46 2.73 10.97
CA CYS A 110 -0.57 3.70 11.60
C CYS A 110 0.89 3.25 11.43
N THR A 111 1.76 4.08 10.87
CA THR A 111 3.18 3.75 10.69
C THR A 111 3.88 3.40 12.00
N ASP A 112 3.51 4.06 13.09
CA ASP A 112 4.10 3.85 14.42
C ASP A 112 3.77 2.46 15.01
N LEU A 113 2.79 1.76 14.44
CA LEU A 113 2.36 0.43 14.86
C LEU A 113 2.82 -0.66 13.89
N TYR A 114 3.75 -0.37 12.99
CA TYR A 114 4.23 -1.30 11.97
C TYR A 114 4.65 -2.66 12.56
N ASP A 115 5.48 -2.65 13.61
CA ASP A 115 5.96 -3.87 14.27
C ASP A 115 4.81 -4.68 14.90
N CYS A 116 3.78 -3.99 15.41
CA CYS A 116 2.60 -4.64 15.94
C CYS A 116 1.82 -5.35 14.83
N TYR A 117 1.59 -4.68 13.69
CA TYR A 117 0.88 -5.29 12.56
C TYR A 117 1.63 -6.46 11.92
N MET A 118 2.97 -6.44 11.97
CA MET A 118 3.79 -7.51 11.41
C MET A 118 3.72 -8.81 12.21
N LYS A 119 3.52 -8.70 13.53
CA LYS A 119 3.63 -9.86 14.43
C LYS A 119 2.48 -9.96 15.41
N GLN A 120 2.32 -8.98 16.30
CA GLN A 120 1.39 -9.07 17.43
C GLN A 120 -0.07 -9.18 16.98
N VAL A 121 -0.47 -8.42 15.95
CA VAL A 121 -1.85 -8.44 15.44
C VAL A 121 -2.18 -9.79 14.79
N PRO A 122 -1.36 -10.34 13.86
CA PRO A 122 -1.59 -11.70 13.37
C PRO A 122 -1.66 -12.75 14.46
N GLU A 123 -0.71 -12.74 15.40
CA GLU A 123 -0.64 -13.72 16.49
C GLU A 123 -1.90 -13.67 17.37
N MET A 124 -2.31 -12.47 17.80
CA MET A 124 -3.51 -12.26 18.62
C MET A 124 -4.81 -12.69 17.89
N MET A 125 -4.94 -12.37 16.59
CA MET A 125 -6.14 -12.75 15.84
C MET A 125 -6.21 -14.26 15.61
N ILE A 126 -5.07 -14.91 15.41
CA ILE A 126 -4.98 -16.37 15.25
C ILE A 126 -5.24 -17.09 16.58
N GLU A 127 -4.72 -16.57 17.70
CA GLU A 127 -5.01 -17.08 19.04
C GLU A 127 -6.51 -17.08 19.33
N ASN A 128 -7.18 -15.94 19.12
CA ASN A 128 -8.63 -15.83 19.31
C ASN A 128 -9.39 -16.84 18.43
N TYR A 129 -9.01 -16.98 17.16
CA TYR A 129 -9.62 -17.94 16.24
C TYR A 129 -9.41 -19.40 16.68
N ASP A 130 -8.19 -19.76 17.08
CA ASP A 130 -7.84 -21.12 17.50
C ASP A 130 -8.52 -21.51 18.81
N GLU A 131 -8.65 -20.58 19.75
CA GLU A 131 -9.41 -20.76 21.00
C GLU A 131 -10.89 -21.01 20.70
N GLU A 132 -11.55 -20.14 19.92
CA GLU A 132 -12.95 -20.31 19.54
C GLU A 132 -13.18 -21.65 18.84
N LYS A 133 -12.30 -22.03 17.89
CA LYS A 133 -12.41 -23.29 17.17
C LYS A 133 -12.33 -24.51 18.10
N ARG A 134 -11.39 -24.51 19.06
CA ARG A 134 -11.26 -25.61 20.04
C ARG A 134 -12.47 -25.71 20.96
N GLU A 135 -13.05 -24.59 21.36
CA GLU A 135 -14.29 -24.60 22.14
C GLU A 135 -15.45 -25.23 21.37
N TRP A 136 -15.63 -24.85 20.10
CA TRP A 136 -16.65 -25.44 19.23
C TRP A 136 -16.43 -26.93 18.98
N GLU A 137 -15.19 -27.35 18.70
CA GLU A 137 -14.85 -28.76 18.47
C GLU A 137 -14.96 -29.62 19.74
N GLY A 138 -14.68 -29.05 20.91
CA GLY A 138 -14.83 -29.74 22.20
C GLY A 138 -16.28 -29.90 22.68
N LEU A 139 -17.22 -29.17 22.06
CA LEU A 139 -18.67 -29.29 22.32
C LEU A 139 -19.36 -30.32 21.42
N LEU A 140 -18.68 -30.86 20.40
CA LEU A 140 -19.16 -31.89 19.47
C LEU A 140 -18.76 -33.30 19.90
#